data_AF-A0A3S3UG19-F1
#
_entry.id   AF-A0A3S3UG19-F1
#
_cell.length_a   1.000
_cell.length_b   1.000
_cell.length_c   1.000
_cell.angle_alpha   90.00
_cell.angle_beta   90.00
_cell.angle_gamma   90.00
#
_symmetry.space_group_name_H-M   'P 1'
#
loop_
_entity.id
_entity.type
_entity.pdbx_description
1 polymer ?
#
loop_
_entity_poly.entity_id
_entity_poly.type
_entity_poly.pdbx_seq_one_letter_code
_entity_poly.pdbx_strand_id
1 'polypeptide(L)'
;MFFKRFLPKSGLQRQLIFYIVFIGVVFLTMAVEMNGFLQGEKILGTLNGLVSPELSVDLVENILLKVRVMLGNLLLAIGLVMMLFTKRIMFPLERIIEGTRAMSAGDFSTTLPEQSKDELGELARHINELNANEQELILLTKGMADQLRQTLEQGADETKVAEAVEIIDELEEALSEFGRSFYRC
;
A
#
# COMPACT_ATOMS: atom_id res chain seq x y z
N MET A 1 -17.03 -16.99 -22.29
CA MET A 1 -16.49 -15.61 -22.42
C MET A 1 -16.52 -14.80 -21.11
N PHE A 2 -16.64 -15.42 -19.92
CA PHE A 2 -16.78 -14.70 -18.64
C PHE A 2 -15.51 -14.67 -17.76
N PHE A 3 -14.52 -15.54 -18.03
CA PHE A 3 -13.38 -15.74 -17.12
C PHE A 3 -12.16 -14.83 -17.35
N LYS A 4 -12.10 -14.07 -18.46
CA LYS A 4 -10.94 -13.21 -18.79
C LYS A 4 -10.90 -11.87 -18.04
N ARG A 5 -11.94 -11.53 -17.26
CA ARG A 5 -12.06 -10.20 -16.59
C ARG A 5 -11.59 -10.19 -15.13
N PHE A 6 -11.20 -11.35 -14.59
CA PHE A 6 -10.78 -11.54 -13.19
C PHE A 6 -9.29 -11.83 -13.02
N LEU A 7 -8.48 -11.58 -14.06
CA LEU A 7 -7.03 -11.56 -13.87
C LEU A 7 -6.69 -10.25 -13.15
N PRO A 8 -6.15 -10.29 -11.92
CA PRO A 8 -5.76 -9.08 -11.21
C PRO A 8 -4.74 -8.33 -12.06
N LYS A 9 -5.05 -7.07 -12.37
CA LYS A 9 -4.21 -6.25 -13.24
C LYS A 9 -2.95 -5.76 -12.54
N SER A 10 -2.94 -5.82 -11.21
CA SER A 10 -2.02 -5.07 -10.38
C SER A 10 -1.50 -5.92 -9.20
N GLY A 11 -0.30 -5.58 -8.69
CA GLY A 11 0.49 -6.41 -7.78
C GLY A 11 -0.13 -6.58 -6.39
N LEU A 12 -0.67 -5.52 -5.82
CA LEU A 12 -1.34 -5.46 -4.52
C LEU A 12 -2.66 -6.22 -4.57
N GLN A 13 -3.43 -6.05 -5.65
CA GLN A 13 -4.66 -6.82 -5.88
C GLN A 13 -4.39 -8.33 -5.89
N ARG A 14 -3.29 -8.76 -6.53
CA ARG A 14 -2.88 -10.17 -6.52
C ARG A 14 -2.54 -10.66 -5.09
N GLN A 15 -1.89 -9.83 -4.27
CA GLN A 15 -1.60 -10.17 -2.87
C GLN A 15 -2.88 -10.29 -2.04
N LEU A 16 -3.85 -9.40 -2.22
CA LEU A 16 -5.13 -9.47 -1.53
C LEU A 16 -5.93 -10.72 -1.91
N ILE A 17 -5.96 -11.07 -3.20
CA ILE A 17 -6.57 -12.33 -3.66
C ILE A 17 -5.88 -13.52 -3.01
N PHE A 18 -4.54 -13.52 -2.92
CA PHE A 18 -3.81 -14.59 -2.25
C PHE A 18 -4.23 -14.74 -0.78
N TYR A 19 -4.41 -13.64 -0.03
CA TYR A 19 -4.89 -13.71 1.36
C TYR A 19 -6.32 -14.26 1.46
N ILE A 20 -7.22 -13.84 0.57
CA ILE A 20 -8.60 -14.33 0.53
C ILE A 20 -8.62 -15.83 0.22
N VAL A 21 -7.86 -16.28 -0.77
CA VAL A 21 -7.75 -17.70 -1.13
C VAL A 21 -7.11 -18.50 0.01
N PHE A 22 -6.06 -17.99 0.64
CA PHE A 22 -5.42 -18.65 1.78
C PHE A 22 -6.38 -18.85 2.95
N ILE A 23 -7.12 -17.80 3.33
CA ILE A 23 -8.15 -17.88 4.36
C ILE A 23 -9.24 -18.88 3.95
N GLY A 24 -9.69 -18.82 2.69
CA GLY A 24 -10.69 -19.74 2.16
C GLY A 24 -10.25 -21.21 2.22
N VAL A 25 -8.98 -21.49 1.92
CA VAL A 25 -8.40 -22.84 2.04
C VAL A 25 -8.37 -23.29 3.51
N VAL A 26 -8.00 -22.41 4.44
CA VAL A 26 -8.01 -22.72 5.89
C VAL A 26 -9.43 -23.04 6.37
N PHE A 27 -10.44 -22.28 5.95
CA PHE A 27 -11.83 -22.58 6.28
C PHE A 27 -12.32 -23.87 5.63
N LEU A 28 -11.92 -24.14 4.39
CA LEU A 28 -12.29 -25.36 3.68
C LEU A 28 -11.69 -26.60 4.38
N THR A 29 -10.42 -26.56 4.75
CA THR A 29 -9.78 -27.66 5.49
C THR A 29 -10.44 -27.87 6.84
N MET A 30 -10.79 -26.78 7.55
CA MET A 30 -11.55 -26.86 8.80
C MET A 30 -12.91 -27.51 8.62
N ALA A 31 -13.65 -27.17 7.57
CA ALA A 31 -14.96 -27.76 7.29
C ALA A 31 -14.85 -29.27 7.01
N VAL A 32 -13.84 -29.68 6.24
CA VAL A 32 -13.57 -31.10 5.95
C VAL A 32 -13.21 -31.86 7.22
N GLU A 33 -12.31 -31.31 8.05
CA GLU A 33 -11.94 -31.93 9.32
C GLU A 33 -13.12 -32.07 10.28
N MET A 34 -13.99 -31.05 10.35
CA MET A 34 -15.18 -31.07 11.18
C MET A 34 -16.18 -32.13 10.71
N ASN A 35 -16.44 -32.22 9.41
CA ASN A 35 -17.33 -33.25 8.87
C ASN A 35 -16.77 -34.66 9.08
N GLY A 36 -15.48 -34.87 8.83
CA GLY A 36 -14.82 -36.17 9.09
C GLY A 36 -14.82 -36.56 10.56
N PHE A 37 -14.69 -35.58 11.45
CA PHE A 37 -14.81 -35.80 12.89
C PHE A 37 -16.23 -36.21 13.29
N LEU A 38 -17.25 -35.50 12.83
CA LEU A 38 -18.67 -35.77 13.13
C LEU A 38 -19.15 -37.13 12.62
N GLN A 39 -18.66 -37.58 11.46
CA GLN A 39 -18.99 -38.89 10.89
C GLN A 39 -18.17 -40.05 11.49
N GLY A 40 -17.29 -39.77 12.45
CA GLY A 40 -16.46 -40.79 13.08
C GLY A 40 -17.31 -41.86 13.78
N GLU A 41 -16.96 -43.14 13.56
CA GLU A 41 -17.67 -44.31 14.11
C GLU A 41 -17.81 -44.24 15.65
N LYS A 42 -16.81 -43.66 16.34
CA LYS A 42 -16.84 -43.39 17.78
C LYS A 42 -17.92 -42.39 18.20
N ILE A 43 -18.16 -41.35 17.38
CA ILE A 43 -19.19 -40.33 17.66
C ILE A 43 -20.58 -40.91 17.39
N LEU A 44 -20.76 -41.56 16.23
CA LEU A 44 -22.03 -42.17 15.84
C LEU A 44 -22.46 -43.30 16.80
N GLY A 45 -21.52 -44.14 17.24
CA GLY A 45 -21.79 -45.21 18.20
C GLY A 45 -22.20 -44.72 19.59
N THR A 46 -21.67 -43.57 20.02
CA THR A 46 -22.05 -42.95 21.30
C THR A 46 -23.43 -42.28 21.22
N LEU A 47 -23.80 -41.71 20.07
CA LEU A 47 -25.11 -41.09 19.83
C LEU A 47 -26.24 -42.13 19.67
N ASN A 48 -25.97 -43.30 19.09
CA ASN A 48 -26.97 -44.36 18.84
C ASN A 48 -27.28 -45.27 20.04
N GLY A 49 -26.70 -45.02 21.22
CA GLY A 49 -27.24 -45.55 22.48
C GLY A 49 -26.86 -46.98 22.87
N LEU A 50 -25.60 -47.41 22.68
CA LEU A 50 -25.11 -48.69 23.22
C LEU A 50 -23.98 -48.59 24.25
N VAL A 51 -23.68 -47.41 24.83
CA VAL A 51 -22.57 -47.31 25.79
C VAL A 51 -22.92 -46.58 27.08
N SER A 52 -22.58 -47.25 28.16
CA SER A 52 -22.49 -46.86 29.56
C SER A 52 -22.01 -45.41 29.80
N PRO A 53 -22.43 -44.76 30.90
CA PRO A 53 -22.08 -43.36 31.23
C PRO A 53 -20.57 -43.05 31.29
N GLU A 54 -19.71 -44.06 31.38
CA GLU A 54 -18.25 -43.94 31.42
C GLU A 54 -17.62 -43.54 30.06
N LEU A 55 -18.28 -43.77 28.92
CA LEU A 55 -17.74 -43.42 27.58
C LEU A 55 -18.00 -41.94 27.17
N SER A 56 -18.69 -41.17 28.01
CA SER A 56 -19.00 -39.77 27.73
C SER A 56 -17.80 -38.84 27.92
N VAL A 57 -16.88 -39.18 28.83
CA VAL A 57 -15.75 -38.30 29.20
C VAL A 57 -14.68 -38.25 28.11
N ASP A 58 -14.27 -39.40 27.58
CA ASP A 58 -13.25 -39.49 26.53
C ASP A 58 -13.70 -38.85 25.22
N LEU A 59 -15.00 -38.94 24.89
CA LEU A 59 -15.57 -38.29 23.72
C LEU A 59 -15.53 -36.76 23.88
N VAL A 60 -15.97 -36.25 25.03
CA VAL A 60 -15.93 -34.81 25.32
C VAL A 60 -14.50 -34.29 25.28
N GLU A 61 -13.52 -35.01 25.84
CA GLU A 61 -12.11 -34.62 25.80
C GLU A 61 -11.58 -34.54 24.37
N ASN A 62 -11.86 -35.54 23.54
CA ASN A 62 -11.43 -35.54 22.13
C ASN A 62 -12.11 -34.44 21.30
N ILE A 63 -13.41 -34.17 21.53
CA ILE A 63 -14.12 -33.03 20.91
C ILE A 63 -13.47 -31.72 21.32
N LEU A 64 -13.25 -31.50 22.63
CA LEU A 64 -12.65 -30.27 23.14
C LEU A 64 -11.23 -30.08 22.62
N LEU A 65 -10.42 -31.14 22.56
CA LEU A 65 -9.07 -31.09 22.01
C LEU A 65 -9.10 -30.72 20.52
N LYS A 66 -10.00 -31.33 19.74
CA LYS A 66 -10.16 -31.00 18.31
C LYS A 66 -10.57 -29.54 18.12
N VAL A 67 -11.54 -29.04 18.88
CA VAL A 67 -11.97 -27.63 18.86
C VAL A 67 -10.81 -26.69 19.21
N ARG A 68 -10.02 -26.99 20.26
CA ARG A 68 -8.84 -26.19 20.63
C ARG A 68 -7.81 -26.13 19.50
N VAL A 69 -7.54 -27.25 18.83
CA VAL A 69 -6.61 -27.31 17.68
C VAL A 69 -7.14 -26.48 16.50
N MET A 70 -8.43 -26.57 16.19
CA MET A 70 -9.04 -25.76 15.12
C MET A 70 -8.96 -24.26 15.42
N LEU A 71 -9.28 -23.85 16.66
CA LEU A 71 -9.15 -22.45 17.08
C LEU A 71 -7.68 -21.98 17.03
N GLY A 72 -6.74 -22.83 17.45
CA GLY A 72 -5.31 -22.53 17.35
C GLY A 72 -4.85 -22.30 15.91
N ASN A 73 -5.26 -23.18 14.98
CA ASN A 73 -4.96 -23.01 13.56
C ASN A 73 -5.61 -21.75 12.96
N LEU A 74 -6.83 -21.41 13.37
CA LEU A 74 -7.51 -20.20 12.91
C LEU A 74 -6.75 -18.94 13.35
N LEU A 75 -6.38 -18.87 14.63
CA LEU A 75 -5.61 -17.77 15.19
C LEU A 75 -4.24 -17.64 14.52
N LEU A 76 -3.57 -18.77 14.24
CA LEU A 76 -2.30 -18.78 13.53
C LEU A 76 -2.43 -18.23 12.10
N ALA A 77 -3.46 -18.67 11.36
CA ALA A 77 -3.72 -18.19 10.01
C ALA A 77 -4.02 -16.68 9.99
N ILE A 78 -4.87 -16.20 10.89
CA ILE A 78 -5.19 -14.77 11.04
C ILE A 78 -3.93 -13.97 11.39
N GLY A 79 -3.14 -14.45 12.36
CA GLY A 79 -1.90 -13.80 12.77
C GLY A 79 -0.91 -13.67 11.61
N LEU A 80 -0.76 -14.72 10.80
CA LEU A 80 0.11 -14.72 9.62
C LEU A 80 -0.37 -13.69 8.58
N VAL A 81 -1.67 -13.68 8.26
CA VAL A 81 -2.24 -12.73 7.30
C VAL A 81 -2.06 -11.29 7.80
N MET A 82 -2.37 -11.02 9.07
CA MET A 82 -2.20 -9.69 9.67
C MET A 82 -0.74 -9.22 9.65
N MET A 83 0.20 -10.10 9.99
CA MET A 83 1.63 -9.80 9.96
C MET A 83 2.10 -9.45 8.55
N LEU A 84 1.69 -10.23 7.55
CA LEU A 84 2.04 -9.99 6.15
C LEU A 84 1.39 -8.72 5.60
N PHE A 85 0.11 -8.49 5.91
CA PHE A 85 -0.63 -7.29 5.55
C PHE A 85 0.05 -6.04 6.11
N THR A 86 0.41 -6.07 7.40
CA THR A 86 1.09 -4.94 8.05
C THR A 86 2.43 -4.64 7.38
N LYS A 87 3.27 -5.65 7.16
CA LYS A 87 4.61 -5.45 6.59
C LYS A 87 4.61 -5.04 5.12
N ARG A 88 3.66 -5.54 4.32
CA ARG A 88 3.66 -5.32 2.87
C ARG A 88 2.78 -4.17 2.41
N ILE A 89 1.80 -3.77 3.21
CA ILE A 89 0.81 -2.76 2.82
C ILE A 89 0.86 -1.58 3.79
N MET A 90 0.61 -1.80 5.08
CA MET A 90 0.53 -0.71 6.05
C MET A 90 1.84 0.06 6.20
N PHE A 91 2.97 -0.65 6.35
CA PHE A 91 4.25 0.01 6.58
C PHE A 91 4.73 0.85 5.36
N PRO A 92 4.70 0.34 4.11
CA PRO A 92 5.00 1.19 2.95
C PRO A 92 4.02 2.35 2.79
N LEU A 93 2.73 2.14 3.06
CA LEU A 93 1.72 3.20 2.97
C LEU A 93 1.98 4.32 3.98
N GLU A 94 2.31 3.98 5.23
CA GLU A 94 2.65 4.95 6.27
C GLU A 94 3.89 5.76 5.88
N ARG A 95 4.91 5.12 5.29
CA ARG A 95 6.11 5.80 4.78
C ARG A 95 5.79 6.79 3.65
N ILE A 96 4.89 6.43 2.76
CA ILE A 96 4.40 7.34 1.70
C ILE A 96 3.68 8.53 2.33
N ILE A 97 2.79 8.31 3.31
CA ILE A 97 2.07 9.38 3.99
C ILE A 97 3.03 10.33 4.71
N GLU A 98 4.02 9.80 5.44
CA GLU A 98 5.03 10.59 6.15
C GLU A 98 5.87 11.43 5.18
N GLY A 99 6.37 10.83 4.09
CA GLY A 99 7.18 11.56 3.12
C GLY A 99 6.38 12.62 2.37
N THR A 100 5.15 12.31 1.94
CA THR A 100 4.27 13.33 1.33
C THR A 100 3.95 14.47 2.30
N ARG A 101 3.83 14.18 3.61
CA ARG A 101 3.65 15.23 4.62
C ARG A 101 4.89 16.13 4.72
N ALA A 102 6.10 15.58 4.67
CA ALA A 102 7.34 16.35 4.65
C ALA A 102 7.43 17.24 3.40
N MET A 103 7.11 16.69 2.23
CA MET A 103 7.04 17.44 0.96
C MET A 103 6.04 18.60 1.05
N SER A 104 4.85 18.37 1.61
CA SER A 104 3.83 19.42 1.81
C SER A 104 4.26 20.53 2.78
N ALA A 105 5.23 20.24 3.66
CA ALA A 105 5.83 21.23 4.57
C ALA A 105 7.01 21.99 3.93
N GLY A 106 7.32 21.72 2.65
CA GLY A 106 8.39 22.35 1.89
C GLY A 106 9.72 21.60 1.92
N ASP A 107 9.78 20.40 2.54
CA ASP A 107 10.96 19.54 2.49
C ASP A 107 10.89 18.59 1.29
N PHE A 108 11.24 19.14 0.13
CA PHE A 108 11.31 18.37 -1.10
C PHE A 108 12.57 17.50 -1.17
N SER A 109 13.54 17.61 -0.25
CA SER A 109 14.80 16.84 -0.30
C SER A 109 14.62 15.34 -0.03
N THR A 110 13.44 14.96 0.49
CA THR A 110 13.08 13.59 0.81
C THR A 110 12.63 12.81 -0.42
N THR A 111 12.95 11.51 -0.46
CA THR A 111 12.51 10.60 -1.53
C THR A 111 11.74 9.43 -0.92
N LEU A 112 10.63 9.06 -1.55
CA LEU A 112 9.81 7.93 -1.14
C LEU A 112 10.45 6.60 -1.58
N PRO A 113 10.33 5.53 -0.77
CA PRO A 113 10.91 4.24 -1.11
C PRO A 113 10.15 3.52 -2.23
N GLU A 114 10.80 3.30 -3.38
CA GLU A 114 10.25 2.61 -4.56
C GLU A 114 10.50 1.08 -4.58
N GLN A 115 10.71 0.48 -3.42
CA GLN A 115 11.11 -0.95 -3.34
C GLN A 115 9.99 -1.90 -3.78
N SER A 116 8.74 -1.44 -3.74
CA SER A 116 7.60 -2.26 -4.13
C SER A 116 7.41 -2.29 -5.64
N LYS A 117 7.06 -3.45 -6.19
CA LYS A 117 6.73 -3.64 -7.62
C LYS A 117 5.22 -3.68 -7.86
N ASP A 118 4.47 -3.08 -6.97
CA ASP A 118 3.02 -2.99 -7.00
C ASP A 118 2.57 -1.53 -7.02
N GLU A 119 1.27 -1.33 -6.90
CA GLU A 119 0.59 -0.03 -6.96
C GLU A 119 1.14 0.97 -5.95
N LEU A 120 1.64 0.51 -4.79
CA LEU A 120 2.26 1.39 -3.81
C LEU A 120 3.64 1.88 -4.28
N GLY A 121 4.38 1.04 -4.99
CA GLY A 121 5.65 1.43 -5.60
C GLY A 121 5.47 2.34 -6.81
N GLU A 122 4.45 2.09 -7.63
CA GLU A 122 4.08 3.02 -8.72
C GLU A 122 3.64 4.37 -8.17
N LEU A 123 2.82 4.39 -7.11
CA LEU A 123 2.44 5.62 -6.42
C LEU A 123 3.64 6.38 -5.87
N ALA A 124 4.57 5.68 -5.20
CA ALA A 124 5.80 6.29 -4.69
C ALA A 124 6.64 6.91 -5.82
N ARG A 125 6.75 6.23 -6.96
CA ARG A 125 7.47 6.75 -8.14
C ARG A 125 6.83 8.02 -8.69
N HIS A 126 5.52 8.02 -8.89
CA HIS A 126 4.82 9.20 -9.40
C HIS A 126 4.92 10.41 -8.46
N ILE A 127 4.90 10.18 -7.14
CA ILE A 127 5.14 11.24 -6.16
C ILE A 127 6.59 11.72 -6.21
N ASN A 128 7.57 10.82 -6.36
CA ASN A 128 8.97 11.21 -6.52
C ASN A 128 9.21 12.03 -7.80
N GLU A 129 8.58 11.66 -8.91
CA GLU A 129 8.62 12.43 -10.17
C GLU A 129 8.04 13.83 -9.96
N LEU A 130 6.89 13.95 -9.30
CA LEU A 130 6.28 15.22 -8.93
C LEU A 130 7.21 16.06 -8.03
N ASN A 131 7.83 15.43 -7.03
CA ASN A 131 8.75 16.08 -6.12
C ASN A 131 10.04 16.58 -6.82
N ALA A 132 10.58 15.80 -7.77
CA ALA A 132 11.73 16.22 -8.57
C ALA A 132 11.41 17.45 -9.44
N ASN A 133 10.21 17.46 -10.05
CA ASN A 133 9.75 18.59 -10.86
C ASN A 133 9.57 19.86 -10.00
N GLU A 134 9.01 19.74 -8.79
CA GLU A 134 8.91 20.85 -7.83
C GLU A 134 10.29 21.39 -7.42
N GLN A 135 11.27 20.52 -7.17
CA GLN A 135 12.64 20.96 -6.88
C GLN A 135 13.26 21.75 -8.04
N GLU A 136 13.07 21.28 -9.28
CA GLU A 136 13.57 21.96 -10.48
C GLU A 136 12.97 23.36 -10.60
N LEU A 137 11.65 23.50 -10.42
CA LEU A 137 10.98 24.80 -10.40
C LEU A 137 11.53 25.74 -9.34
N ILE A 138 11.76 25.24 -8.12
CA ILE A 138 12.30 26.06 -7.03
C ILE A 138 13.71 26.54 -7.36
N LEU A 139 14.54 25.69 -7.99
CA LEU A 139 15.90 26.05 -8.40
C LEU A 139 15.89 27.09 -9.53
N LEU A 140 15.03 26.92 -10.54
CA LEU A 140 14.84 27.89 -11.62
C LEU A 140 14.41 29.25 -11.06
N THR A 141 13.38 29.26 -10.21
CA THR A 141 12.85 30.49 -9.59
C THR A 141 13.92 31.21 -8.77
N LYS A 142 14.75 30.46 -8.00
CA LYS A 142 15.87 31.05 -7.25
C LYS A 142 16.94 31.62 -8.16
N GLY A 143 17.34 30.90 -9.19
CA GLY A 143 18.36 31.34 -10.15
C GLY A 143 17.96 32.65 -10.84
N MET A 144 16.70 32.75 -11.27
CA MET A 144 16.16 33.96 -11.88
C MET A 144 16.05 35.12 -10.89
N ALA A 145 15.65 34.86 -9.64
CA ALA A 145 15.62 35.89 -8.60
C ALA A 145 17.02 36.46 -8.29
N ASP A 146 18.06 35.61 -8.31
CA ASP A 146 19.45 36.03 -8.13
C ASP A 146 19.95 36.84 -9.34
N GLN A 147 19.61 36.42 -10.56
CA GLN A 147 19.90 37.21 -11.77
C GLN A 147 19.22 38.57 -11.75
N LEU A 148 17.94 38.63 -11.39
CA LEU A 148 17.18 39.87 -11.27
C LEU A 148 17.81 40.82 -10.23
N ARG A 149 18.18 40.30 -9.06
CA ARG A 149 18.89 41.08 -8.03
C ARG A 149 20.21 41.63 -8.55
N GLN A 150 20.99 40.80 -9.25
CA GLN A 150 22.27 41.21 -9.82
C GLN A 150 22.11 42.33 -10.85
N THR A 151 21.11 42.24 -11.74
CA THR A 151 20.82 43.28 -12.74
C THR A 151 20.42 44.60 -12.08
N LEU A 152 19.60 44.55 -11.03
CA LEU A 152 19.18 45.74 -10.26
C LEU A 152 20.30 46.38 -9.45
N GLU A 153 21.18 45.58 -8.83
CA GLU A 153 22.36 46.08 -8.08
C GLU A 153 23.39 46.74 -8.99
N GLN A 154 23.47 46.31 -10.25
CA GLN A 154 24.41 46.87 -11.24
C GLN A 154 23.95 48.19 -11.89
N GLY A 155 22.86 48.81 -11.42
CA GLY A 155 22.57 50.25 -11.64
C GLY A 155 21.24 50.58 -12.33
N ALA A 156 20.63 51.68 -11.89
CA ALA A 156 19.34 52.24 -12.30
C ALA A 156 19.33 52.91 -13.70
N ASP A 157 19.89 52.24 -14.70
CA ASP A 157 19.77 52.65 -16.10
C ASP A 157 18.47 52.08 -16.69
N GLU A 158 17.72 52.85 -17.49
CA GLU A 158 16.44 52.41 -18.07
C GLU A 158 16.58 51.08 -18.85
N THR A 159 17.77 50.86 -19.43
CA THR A 159 18.10 49.63 -20.16
C THR A 159 18.13 48.38 -19.27
N LYS A 160 18.58 48.50 -18.02
CA LYS A 160 18.63 47.36 -17.07
C LYS A 160 17.27 47.05 -16.45
N VAL A 161 16.40 48.06 -16.33
CA VAL A 161 15.00 47.85 -15.94
C VAL A 161 14.24 47.10 -17.03
N ALA A 162 14.51 47.38 -18.31
CA ALA A 162 13.95 46.62 -19.42
C ALA A 162 14.41 45.15 -19.41
N GLU A 163 15.71 44.90 -19.16
CA GLU A 163 16.27 43.54 -19.04
C GLU A 163 15.67 42.79 -17.84
N ALA A 164 15.47 43.47 -16.70
CA ALA A 164 14.79 42.91 -15.53
C ALA A 164 13.32 42.52 -15.81
N VAL A 165 12.61 43.29 -16.64
CA VAL A 165 11.23 42.98 -17.06
C VAL A 165 11.20 41.78 -18.00
N GLU A 166 12.16 41.67 -18.93
CA GLU A 166 12.29 40.53 -19.85
C GLU A 166 12.49 39.21 -19.08
N ILE A 167 13.31 39.21 -18.02
CA ILE A 167 13.49 38.04 -17.13
C ILE A 167 12.17 37.64 -16.45
N ILE A 168 11.32 38.60 -16.07
CA ILE A 168 10.02 38.30 -15.46
C ILE A 168 9.07 37.67 -16.47
N ASP A 169 9.04 38.19 -17.71
CA ASP A 169 8.22 37.62 -18.78
C ASP A 169 8.65 36.18 -19.12
N GLU A 170 9.96 35.91 -19.18
CA GLU A 170 10.49 34.54 -19.35
C GLU A 170 10.07 33.60 -18.20
N LEU A 171 10.04 34.10 -16.95
CA LEU A 171 9.60 33.32 -15.80
C LEU A 171 8.10 32.98 -15.89
N GLU A 172 7.26 33.96 -16.26
CA GLU A 172 5.84 33.72 -16.47
C GLU A 172 5.59 32.70 -17.58
N GLU A 173 6.35 32.76 -18.67
CA GLU A 173 6.23 31.82 -19.78
C GLU A 173 6.66 30.40 -19.35
N ALA A 174 7.79 30.25 -18.67
CA ALA A 174 8.27 28.97 -18.14
C ALA A 174 7.29 28.34 -17.14
N LEU A 175 6.73 29.14 -16.22
CA LEU A 175 5.71 28.69 -15.28
C LEU A 175 4.42 28.26 -16.00
N SER A 176 4.04 28.97 -17.07
CA SER A 176 2.87 28.62 -17.88
C SER A 176 3.07 27.32 -18.68
N GLU A 177 4.29 27.06 -19.16
CA GLU A 177 4.64 25.83 -19.87
C GLU A 177 4.68 24.64 -18.92
N PHE A 178 5.30 24.81 -17.74
CA PHE A 178 5.29 23.80 -16.69
C PHE A 178 3.85 23.43 -16.27
N GLY A 179 2.99 24.42 -16.05
CA GLY A 179 1.58 24.20 -15.73
C GLY A 179 0.84 23.40 -16.80
N ARG A 180 1.13 23.63 -18.10
CA ARG A 180 0.53 22.87 -19.22
C ARG A 180 1.07 21.45 -19.36
N SER A 181 2.34 21.20 -19.00
CA SER A 181 2.94 19.88 -19.00
C SER A 181 2.22 18.92 -18.04
N PHE A 182 1.82 19.43 -16.86
CA PHE A 182 1.11 18.65 -15.82
C PHE A 182 -0.24 18.06 -16.28
N TYR A 183 -0.92 18.69 -17.24
CA TYR A 183 -2.23 18.24 -17.74
C TYR A 183 -2.18 17.33 -18.97
N ARG A 184 -0.97 17.04 -19.49
CA ARG A 184 -0.78 16.21 -20.70
C ARG A 184 -0.40 14.75 -20.42
N CYS A 185 -0.20 14.36 -19.17
CA CYS A 185 0.06 12.98 -18.75
C CYS A 185 -1.18 12.27 -18.21
#